data_AF-A0A1S1WSY9-F1
#
_entry.id   AF-A0A1S1WSY9-F1
#
_cell.length_a   1.000
_cell.length_b   1.000
_cell.length_c   1.000
_cell.angle_alpha   90.00
_cell.angle_beta   90.00
_cell.angle_gamma   90.00
#
_symmetry.space_group_name_H-M   'P 1'
#
loop_
_entity.id
_entity.type
_entity.pdbx_description
1 polymer ?
#
loop_
_entity_poly.entity_id
_entity_poly.type
_entity_poly.pdbx_seq_one_letter_code
_entity_poly.pdbx_strand_id
1 'polypeptide(L)'
;MLLAAQFCAAPAWADDLVLGAGKCGELRDIGGVYHCSGECVVTASDGSHSLTQVSGEEDRIRRFDGARWMYQIDIVGGGGFAEQEIGGLSGHALQAVTAHVSDQQYPVLEEYVFEMDGSCRASKYVKTVRNPNPVAMKACSLVCVR
;
A
#
# COMPACT_ATOMS: atom_id res chain seq x y z
N MET A 1 -40.88 38.01 24.58
CA MET A 1 -40.14 37.88 23.31
C MET A 1 -39.74 36.42 23.15
N LEU A 2 -40.52 35.66 22.38
CA LEU A 2 -40.12 34.33 21.90
C LEU A 2 -39.40 34.53 20.57
N LEU A 3 -38.14 34.11 20.45
CA LEU A 3 -37.52 33.92 19.14
C LEU A 3 -37.79 32.48 18.68
N ALA A 4 -38.45 32.36 17.54
CA ALA A 4 -38.73 31.13 16.85
C ALA A 4 -37.44 30.45 16.35
N ALA A 5 -37.36 29.14 16.53
CA ALA A 5 -36.34 28.30 15.94
C ALA A 5 -36.56 28.22 14.42
N GLN A 6 -35.55 28.63 13.66
CA GLN A 6 -35.53 28.47 12.20
C GLN A 6 -34.70 27.22 11.90
N PHE A 7 -35.40 26.13 11.62
CA PHE A 7 -34.79 24.92 11.06
C PHE A 7 -34.32 25.24 9.63
N CYS A 8 -33.02 25.46 9.46
CA CYS A 8 -32.41 25.37 8.14
C CYS A 8 -32.43 23.90 7.73
N ALA A 9 -33.36 23.53 6.85
CA ALA A 9 -33.32 22.26 6.16
C ALA A 9 -32.04 22.20 5.31
N ALA A 10 -31.15 21.26 5.63
CA ALA A 10 -30.00 20.96 4.80
C ALA A 10 -30.47 20.39 3.45
N PRO A 11 -29.76 20.67 2.34
CA PRO A 11 -30.13 20.17 1.02
C PRO A 11 -30.05 18.63 0.97
N ALA A 12 -31.09 18.02 0.43
CA ALA A 12 -31.30 16.56 0.30
C ALA A 12 -30.39 15.89 -0.75
N TRP A 13 -29.13 16.32 -0.87
CA TRP A 13 -28.18 15.78 -1.85
C TRP A 13 -26.87 15.32 -1.20
N ALA A 14 -26.77 15.34 0.13
CA ALA A 14 -25.56 14.95 0.86
C ALA A 14 -25.55 13.49 1.32
N ASP A 15 -26.57 12.69 1.04
CA ASP A 15 -26.71 11.32 1.56
C ASP A 15 -26.18 10.21 0.64
N ASP A 16 -25.74 10.50 -0.59
CA ASP A 16 -25.36 9.45 -1.56
C ASP A 16 -23.85 9.19 -1.71
N LEU A 17 -23.00 9.88 -0.94
CA LEU A 17 -21.54 9.65 -0.96
C LEU A 17 -21.00 8.85 0.24
N VAL A 18 -21.88 8.41 1.14
CA VAL A 18 -21.51 7.62 2.33
C VAL A 18 -22.26 6.28 2.36
N LEU A 19 -22.34 5.58 1.23
CA LEU A 19 -22.95 4.23 1.15
C LEU A 19 -21.97 3.15 0.64
N GLY A 20 -20.67 3.33 0.90
CA GLY A 20 -19.63 2.31 0.66
C GLY A 20 -18.75 1.98 1.87
N ALA A 21 -18.67 2.85 2.88
CA ALA A 21 -17.68 2.75 3.96
C ALA A 21 -18.11 1.88 5.16
N GLY A 22 -19.28 1.22 5.12
CA GLY A 22 -19.92 0.67 6.32
C GLY A 22 -20.17 -0.85 6.39
N LYS A 23 -19.84 -1.64 5.35
CA LYS A 23 -20.20 -3.09 5.35
C LYS A 23 -19.07 -4.04 5.72
N CYS A 24 -17.83 -3.58 5.65
CA CYS A 24 -16.66 -4.43 5.85
C CYS A 24 -16.03 -4.10 7.20
N GLY A 25 -16.39 -4.86 8.23
CA GLY A 25 -15.86 -4.67 9.58
C GLY A 25 -14.39 -5.06 9.70
N GLU A 26 -13.92 -6.03 8.90
CA GLU A 26 -12.53 -6.51 8.92
C GLU A 26 -12.09 -7.01 7.54
N LEU A 27 -10.84 -6.70 7.18
CA LEU A 27 -10.15 -7.24 6.01
C LEU A 27 -9.76 -8.70 6.26
N ARG A 28 -10.35 -9.63 5.50
CA ARG A 28 -10.22 -11.08 5.75
C ARG A 28 -9.08 -11.75 5.00
N ASP A 29 -8.72 -11.21 3.84
CA ASP A 29 -7.71 -11.76 2.95
C ASP A 29 -7.16 -10.67 2.03
N ILE A 30 -5.84 -10.67 1.87
CA ILE A 30 -5.07 -9.77 1.00
C ILE A 30 -4.34 -10.52 -0.11
N GLY A 31 -4.49 -11.86 -0.17
CA GLY A 31 -3.82 -12.66 -1.19
C GLY A 31 -4.31 -12.30 -2.59
N GLY A 32 -3.38 -12.16 -3.54
CA GLY A 32 -3.66 -11.70 -4.89
C GLY A 32 -2.42 -11.32 -5.68
N VAL A 33 -2.63 -10.91 -6.91
CA VAL A 33 -1.63 -10.28 -7.77
C VAL A 33 -2.04 -8.82 -7.90
N TYR A 34 -1.09 -7.91 -7.72
CA TYR A 34 -1.33 -6.47 -7.78
C TYR A 34 -0.34 -5.81 -8.70
N HIS A 35 -0.82 -4.88 -9.52
CA HIS A 35 -0.01 -4.09 -10.44
C HIS A 35 0.25 -2.72 -9.84
N CYS A 36 1.52 -2.41 -9.66
CA CYS A 36 2.01 -1.26 -8.93
C CYS A 36 2.61 -0.21 -9.86
N SER A 37 2.33 1.05 -9.53
CA SER A 37 2.95 2.21 -10.18
C SER A 37 3.04 3.39 -9.22
N GLY A 38 4.00 4.27 -9.44
CA GLY A 38 4.20 5.46 -8.62
C GLY A 38 5.60 6.00 -8.75
N GLU A 39 6.14 6.54 -7.66
CA GLU A 39 7.39 7.27 -7.69
C GLU A 39 8.28 6.89 -6.51
N CYS A 40 9.59 6.93 -6.74
CA CYS A 40 10.63 6.75 -5.74
C CYS A 40 11.62 7.90 -5.79
N VAL A 41 12.02 8.42 -4.64
CA VAL A 41 13.24 9.19 -4.49
C VAL A 41 14.37 8.23 -4.15
N VAL A 42 15.43 8.21 -4.97
CA VAL A 42 16.60 7.36 -4.79
C VAL A 42 17.89 8.17 -4.83
N THR A 43 18.89 7.76 -4.03
CA THR A 43 20.27 8.24 -4.16
C THR A 43 20.96 7.54 -5.33
N ALA A 44 21.48 8.32 -6.28
CA ALA A 44 22.27 7.83 -7.40
C ALA A 44 23.72 7.53 -6.98
N SER A 45 24.49 6.88 -7.86
CA SER A 45 25.89 6.51 -7.59
C SER A 45 26.83 7.69 -7.34
N ASP A 46 26.47 8.88 -7.83
CA ASP A 46 27.22 10.13 -7.60
C ASP A 46 26.79 10.87 -6.32
N GLY A 47 25.88 10.28 -5.53
CA GLY A 47 25.35 10.85 -4.29
C GLY A 47 24.20 11.85 -4.50
N SER A 48 23.83 12.16 -5.74
CA SER A 48 22.68 13.02 -6.04
C SER A 48 21.36 12.28 -5.75
N HIS A 49 20.29 13.03 -5.48
CA HIS A 49 18.96 12.47 -5.32
C HIS A 49 18.14 12.68 -6.59
N SER A 50 17.45 11.65 -7.03
CA SER A 50 16.61 11.68 -8.23
C SER A 50 15.22 11.12 -7.96
N LEU A 51 14.22 11.69 -8.60
CA LEU A 51 12.87 11.15 -8.65
C LEU A 51 12.79 10.17 -9.83
N THR A 52 12.48 8.91 -9.53
CA THR A 52 12.36 7.82 -10.51
C THR A 52 10.93 7.33 -10.56
N GLN A 53 10.37 7.23 -11.77
CA GLN A 53 9.06 6.64 -11.99
C GLN A 53 9.15 5.11 -11.90
N VAL A 54 8.24 4.51 -11.14
CA VAL A 54 8.06 3.07 -11.07
C VAL A 54 6.80 2.72 -11.85
N SER A 55 6.95 1.81 -12.80
CA SER A 55 5.84 1.27 -13.59
C SER A 55 6.11 -0.19 -13.95
N GLY A 56 5.04 -0.99 -14.04
CA GLY A 56 5.13 -2.40 -14.39
C GLY A 56 5.68 -3.29 -13.27
N GLU A 57 5.63 -2.83 -12.02
CA GLU A 57 5.87 -3.67 -10.86
C GLU A 57 4.64 -4.55 -10.60
N GLU A 58 4.88 -5.82 -10.26
CA GLU A 58 3.85 -6.80 -9.93
C GLU A 58 4.17 -7.46 -8.59
N ASP A 59 3.24 -7.32 -7.65
CA ASP A 59 3.33 -7.90 -6.32
C ASP A 59 2.41 -9.12 -6.23
N ARG A 60 2.98 -10.28 -5.88
CA ARG A 60 2.22 -11.51 -5.62
C ARG A 60 2.19 -11.78 -4.13
N ILE A 61 1.02 -11.58 -3.53
CA ILE A 61 0.81 -11.71 -2.09
C ILE A 61 0.16 -13.06 -1.78
N ARG A 62 0.73 -13.81 -0.84
CA ARG A 62 0.20 -15.11 -0.36
C ARG A 62 0.47 -15.29 1.12
N ARG A 63 -0.30 -16.15 1.80
CA ARG A 63 -0.01 -16.50 3.19
C ARG A 63 1.34 -17.21 3.30
N PHE A 64 2.14 -16.80 4.28
CA PHE A 64 3.42 -17.44 4.56
C PHE A 64 3.16 -18.75 5.33
N ASP A 65 3.49 -19.89 4.73
CA ASP A 65 3.39 -21.23 5.33
C ASP A 65 2.07 -21.53 6.06
N GLY A 66 0.94 -21.03 5.53
CA GLY A 66 -0.39 -21.24 6.14
C GLY A 66 -0.63 -20.46 7.44
N ALA A 67 0.27 -19.54 7.81
CA ALA A 67 0.08 -18.63 8.93
C ALA A 67 -1.18 -17.77 8.76
N ARG A 68 -1.81 -17.41 9.89
CA ARG A 68 -3.07 -16.64 9.88
C ARG A 68 -2.88 -15.16 9.58
N TRP A 69 -1.75 -14.59 10.00
CA TRP A 69 -1.50 -13.14 9.97
C TRP A 69 -0.21 -12.77 9.22
N MET A 70 0.60 -13.75 8.82
CA MET A 70 1.84 -13.50 8.07
C MET A 70 1.64 -13.76 6.58
N TYR A 71 2.21 -12.89 5.77
CA TYR A 71 2.16 -12.95 4.32
C TYR A 71 3.57 -12.86 3.74
N GLN A 72 3.76 -13.54 2.62
CA GLN A 72 4.88 -13.39 1.72
C GLN A 72 4.45 -12.54 0.54
N ILE A 73 5.32 -11.61 0.14
CA ILE A 73 5.18 -10.86 -1.11
C ILE A 73 6.36 -11.24 -2.01
N ASP A 74 6.05 -11.72 -3.21
CA ASP A 74 7.03 -11.93 -4.27
C ASP A 74 6.83 -10.81 -5.30
N ILE A 75 7.82 -9.94 -5.47
CA ILE A 75 7.76 -8.73 -6.28
C ILE A 75 8.65 -8.90 -7.51
N VAL A 76 8.13 -8.51 -8.67
CA VAL A 76 8.90 -8.42 -9.91
C VAL A 76 8.68 -7.08 -10.58
N GLY A 77 9.72 -6.54 -11.22
CA GLY A 77 9.64 -5.26 -11.92
C GLY A 77 10.45 -5.22 -13.20
N GLY A 78 10.42 -4.06 -13.87
CA GLY A 78 11.23 -3.81 -15.06
C GLY A 78 12.73 -3.95 -14.80
N GLY A 79 13.51 -4.28 -15.83
CA GLY A 79 14.97 -4.36 -15.72
C GLY A 79 15.50 -5.58 -14.96
N GLY A 80 14.67 -6.59 -14.69
CA GLY A 80 15.06 -7.80 -13.97
C GLY A 80 15.02 -7.64 -12.44
N PHE A 81 14.35 -6.59 -11.94
CA PHE A 81 14.12 -6.41 -10.51
C PHE A 81 13.29 -7.56 -9.95
N ALA A 82 13.75 -8.12 -8.83
CA ALA A 82 13.04 -9.13 -8.07
C ALA A 82 13.31 -8.96 -6.57
N GLU A 83 12.25 -9.04 -5.78
CA GLU A 83 12.29 -8.92 -4.33
C GLU A 83 11.36 -9.93 -3.68
N GLN A 84 11.71 -10.37 -2.49
CA GLN A 84 10.86 -11.16 -1.62
C GLN A 84 10.82 -10.53 -0.23
N GLU A 85 9.60 -10.40 0.28
CA GLU A 85 9.32 -9.82 1.59
C GLU A 85 8.42 -10.74 2.42
N ILE A 86 8.53 -10.59 3.74
CA ILE A 86 7.66 -11.26 4.70
C ILE A 86 7.15 -10.22 5.70
N GLY A 87 5.85 -10.22 5.95
CA GLY A 87 5.22 -9.22 6.80
C GLY A 87 4.01 -9.72 7.58
N GLY A 88 3.64 -8.95 8.61
CA GLY A 88 2.47 -9.20 9.46
C GLY A 88 1.32 -8.23 9.15
N LEU A 89 0.12 -8.76 8.94
CA LEU A 89 -1.10 -7.97 8.73
C LEU A 89 -1.73 -7.58 10.08
N SER A 90 -1.96 -6.29 10.29
CA SER A 90 -2.67 -5.72 11.43
C SER A 90 -3.72 -4.71 10.95
N GLY A 91 -5.00 -5.01 11.16
CA GLY A 91 -6.09 -4.22 10.59
C GLY A 91 -6.03 -4.23 9.06
N HIS A 92 -5.76 -3.07 8.46
CA HIS A 92 -5.59 -2.91 7.01
C HIS A 92 -4.15 -2.66 6.59
N ALA A 93 -3.18 -2.76 7.51
CA ALA A 93 -1.79 -2.50 7.23
C ALA A 93 -0.97 -3.80 7.30
N LEU A 94 -0.25 -4.13 6.24
CA LEU A 94 0.79 -5.15 6.25
C LEU A 94 2.13 -4.43 6.41
N GLN A 95 2.86 -4.77 7.46
CA GLN A 95 4.23 -4.29 7.68
C GLN A 95 5.19 -5.41 7.33
N ALA A 96 6.03 -5.18 6.34
CA ALA A 96 6.90 -6.20 5.78
C ALA A 96 8.37 -5.80 5.86
N VAL A 97 9.20 -6.83 5.91
CA VAL A 97 10.66 -6.72 5.84
C VAL A 97 11.15 -7.55 4.68
N THR A 98 12.17 -7.03 3.99
CA THR A 98 12.77 -7.73 2.87
C THR A 98 13.60 -8.92 3.33
N ALA A 99 13.25 -10.09 2.80
CA ALA A 99 13.99 -11.34 2.98
C ALA A 99 15.08 -11.51 1.91
N HIS A 100 14.83 -11.07 0.67
CA HIS A 100 15.78 -11.16 -0.44
C HIS A 100 15.52 -10.07 -1.47
N VAL A 101 16.57 -9.55 -2.10
CA VAL A 101 16.45 -8.58 -3.20
C VAL A 101 17.60 -8.65 -4.19
N SER A 102 17.32 -8.30 -5.44
CA SER A 102 18.29 -8.21 -6.54
C SER A 102 19.20 -6.97 -6.51
N ASP A 103 18.91 -5.94 -5.70
CA ASP A 103 19.68 -4.68 -5.67
C ASP A 103 20.43 -4.44 -4.33
N GLN A 104 21.28 -3.41 -4.27
CA GLN A 104 22.11 -3.08 -3.10
C GLN A 104 21.54 -1.97 -2.19
N GLN A 105 20.33 -1.44 -2.47
CA GLN A 105 19.73 -0.33 -1.72
C GLN A 105 19.02 -0.78 -0.43
N TYR A 106 19.52 -1.86 0.19
CA TYR A 106 18.88 -2.57 1.30
C TYR A 106 19.61 -2.41 2.63
N PRO A 107 18.90 -2.51 3.77
CA PRO A 107 17.49 -2.89 3.93
C PRO A 107 16.48 -1.73 3.78
N VAL A 108 15.26 -2.03 3.35
CA VAL A 108 14.09 -1.13 3.38
C VAL A 108 13.04 -1.65 4.36
N LEU A 109 12.23 -0.74 4.90
CA LEU A 109 10.99 -1.07 5.62
C LEU A 109 9.82 -0.71 4.72
N GLU A 110 8.86 -1.64 4.63
CA GLU A 110 7.73 -1.50 3.72
C GLU A 110 6.40 -1.59 4.46
N GLU A 111 5.48 -0.70 4.11
CA GLU A 111 4.13 -0.67 4.66
C GLU A 111 3.10 -0.63 3.53
N TYR A 112 2.13 -1.53 3.60
CA TYR A 112 1.08 -1.71 2.60
C TYR A 112 -0.26 -1.44 3.27
N VAL A 113 -0.91 -0.35 2.91
CA VAL A 113 -2.22 0.03 3.47
C VAL A 113 -3.32 -0.29 2.47
N PHE A 114 -4.14 -1.30 2.80
CA PHE A 114 -5.15 -1.87 1.93
C PHE A 114 -6.48 -1.12 1.98
N GLU A 115 -7.10 -1.00 0.81
CA GLU A 115 -8.49 -0.62 0.59
C GLU A 115 -9.30 -1.87 0.21
N MET A 116 -10.56 -1.91 0.65
CA MET A 116 -11.49 -2.99 0.34
C MET A 116 -12.48 -2.58 -0.76
N ASP A 117 -12.88 -3.54 -1.58
CA ASP A 117 -14.05 -3.40 -2.45
C ASP A 117 -15.38 -3.57 -1.67
N GLY A 118 -16.49 -3.42 -2.37
CA GLY A 118 -17.83 -3.65 -1.82
C GLY A 118 -18.11 -5.10 -1.39
N SER A 119 -17.19 -6.05 -1.66
CA SER A 119 -17.24 -7.45 -1.25
C SER A 119 -16.29 -7.78 -0.09
N CYS A 120 -15.71 -6.77 0.55
CA CYS A 120 -14.78 -6.90 1.68
C CYS A 120 -13.50 -7.67 1.35
N ARG A 121 -13.02 -7.53 0.12
CA ARG A 121 -11.74 -8.07 -0.34
C ARG A 121 -10.78 -6.93 -0.63
N ALA A 122 -9.49 -7.14 -0.37
CA ALA A 122 -8.47 -6.20 -0.81
C ALA A 122 -8.52 -6.04 -2.33
N SER A 123 -8.74 -4.81 -2.78
CA SER A 123 -8.80 -4.42 -4.20
C SER A 123 -7.64 -3.51 -4.60
N LYS A 124 -7.09 -2.76 -3.64
CA LYS A 124 -6.00 -1.81 -3.83
C LYS A 124 -5.19 -1.67 -2.55
N TYR A 125 -3.94 -1.24 -2.65
CA TYR A 125 -3.20 -0.68 -1.52
C TYR A 125 -2.27 0.46 -1.94
N VAL A 126 -1.82 1.22 -0.95
CA VAL A 126 -0.67 2.11 -1.06
C VAL A 126 0.52 1.46 -0.39
N LYS A 127 1.61 1.30 -1.13
CA LYS A 127 2.90 0.77 -0.67
C LYS A 127 3.85 1.92 -0.42
N THR A 128 4.34 2.00 0.81
CA THR A 128 5.33 2.99 1.23
C THR A 128 6.64 2.30 1.56
N VAL A 129 7.68 2.60 0.80
CA VAL A 129 9.03 2.06 0.98
C VAL A 129 9.89 3.10 1.69
N ARG A 130 10.62 2.71 2.73
CA ARG A 130 11.51 3.62 3.48
C ARG A 130 12.84 2.95 3.80
N ASN A 131 13.92 3.46 3.22
CA ASN A 131 15.29 3.22 3.68
C ASN A 131 15.86 4.54 4.21
N PRO A 132 15.98 4.71 5.53
CA PRO A 132 16.52 5.92 6.15
C PRO A 132 18.06 5.98 6.11
N ASN A 133 18.72 5.32 5.14
CA ASN A 133 20.16 5.41 4.95
C ASN A 133 20.53 6.74 4.24
N PRO A 134 21.35 7.61 4.85
CA PRO A 134 21.70 8.91 4.26
C PRO A 134 22.60 8.83 3.02
N VAL A 135 23.21 7.66 2.74
CA VAL A 135 24.11 7.43 1.59
C VAL A 135 23.41 6.62 0.49
N ALA A 136 22.32 5.94 0.83
CA ALA A 136 21.56 5.09 -0.08
C ALA A 136 20.07 5.24 0.22
N MET A 137 19.57 6.48 0.19
CA MET A 137 18.18 6.77 0.51
C MET A 137 17.29 6.18 -0.58
N LYS A 138 16.22 5.49 -0.14
CA LYS A 138 15.11 5.06 -0.99
C LYS A 138 13.82 5.39 -0.27
N ALA A 139 12.96 6.18 -0.90
CA ALA A 139 11.64 6.50 -0.38
C ALA A 139 10.63 6.44 -1.52
N CYS A 140 9.65 5.54 -1.44
CA CYS A 140 8.67 5.35 -2.51
C CYS A 140 7.24 5.47 -2.00
N SER A 141 6.35 5.87 -2.90
CA SER A 141 4.91 5.79 -2.73
C SER A 141 4.31 5.20 -4.00
N LEU A 142 3.82 3.96 -3.91
CA LEU A 142 3.26 3.22 -5.03
C LEU A 142 1.78 2.92 -4.77
N VAL A 143 0.97 3.08 -5.79
CA VAL A 143 -0.42 2.61 -5.80
C VAL A 143 -0.46 1.28 -6.53
N CYS A 144 -1.02 0.28 -5.87
CA CYS A 144 -1.11 -1.07 -6.37
C CYS A 144 -2.56 -1.51 -6.46
N VAL A 145 -2.97 -1.98 -7.63
CA VAL A 145 -4.35 -2.36 -7.93
C VAL A 145 -4.39 -3.82 -8.35
N ARG A 146 -5.38 -4.54 -7.83
CA ARG A 146 -5.60 -5.96 -8.11
C ARG A 146 -6.18 -6.22 -9.49
#